data_AF-A0A955X196-F1
#
_entry.id   AF-A0A955X196-F1
#
_cell.length_a   1.000
_cell.length_b   1.000
_cell.length_c   1.000
_cell.angle_alpha   90.00
_cell.angle_beta   90.00
_cell.angle_gamma   90.00
#
_symmetry.space_group_name_H-M   'P 1'
#
loop_
_entity.id
_entity.type
_entity.pdbx_description
1 polymer ?
#
loop_
_entity_poly.entity_id
_entity_poly.type
_entity_poly.pdbx_seq_one_letter_code
_entity_poly.pdbx_strand_id
1 'polypeptide(L)'
;MEQWYGAQLRFRSHGGGAESLLDNSVRLIRAPDDATARLRAEAVGREAEHSYLNEDGETVSWRFEGVVALHSIDEDVLEHGVEVFSRLDWAD
;
A
#
# COMPACT_ATOMS: atom_id res chain seq x y z
N MET A 1 18.16 14.28 -5.79
CA MET A 1 17.84 14.58 -4.37
C MET A 1 16.75 13.59 -3.97
N GLU A 2 16.71 13.13 -2.73
CA GLU A 2 15.59 12.26 -2.28
C GLU A 2 14.34 13.11 -2.05
N GLN A 3 13.17 12.57 -2.35
CA GLN A 3 11.86 13.16 -2.10
C GLN A 3 10.90 12.10 -1.52
N TRP A 4 9.79 12.54 -0.95
CA TRP A 4 8.77 11.65 -0.42
C TRP A 4 7.73 11.28 -1.46
N TYR A 5 7.18 10.07 -1.30
CA TYR A 5 6.08 9.56 -2.09
C TYR A 5 5.08 8.85 -1.19
N GLY A 6 3.80 9.01 -1.48
CA GLY A 6 2.74 8.12 -1.03
C GLY A 6 2.56 7.00 -2.06
N ALA A 7 2.83 5.75 -1.67
CA ALA A 7 2.59 4.58 -2.50
C ALA A 7 1.39 3.79 -1.98
N GLN A 8 0.34 3.65 -2.79
CA GLN A 8 -0.77 2.75 -2.48
C GLN A 8 -0.39 1.34 -2.92
N LEU A 9 -0.33 0.43 -1.95
CA LEU A 9 -0.04 -0.99 -2.11
C LEU A 9 -1.34 -1.78 -1.98
N ARG A 10 -1.54 -2.77 -2.85
CA ARG A 10 -2.68 -3.68 -2.74
C ARG A 10 -2.26 -5.04 -2.22
N PHE A 11 -3.04 -5.55 -1.27
CA PHE A 11 -2.93 -6.91 -0.76
C PHE A 11 -4.26 -7.64 -0.90
N ARG A 12 -4.20 -8.95 -1.09
CA ARG A 12 -5.36 -9.85 -1.08
C ARG A 12 -5.22 -10.90 0.01
N SER A 13 -6.30 -11.11 0.77
CA SER A 13 -6.38 -12.23 1.71
C SER A 13 -6.71 -13.55 1.00
N HIS A 14 -6.11 -14.64 1.46
CA HIS A 14 -6.32 -16.00 0.99
C HIS A 14 -6.53 -16.94 2.18
N GLY A 15 -7.49 -17.87 2.07
CA GLY A 15 -7.87 -18.77 3.17
C GLY A 15 -8.81 -18.14 4.20
N GLY A 16 -9.17 -18.88 5.25
CA GLY A 16 -9.99 -18.37 6.36
C GLY A 16 -11.51 -18.32 6.09
N GLY A 17 -12.05 -19.30 5.36
CA GLY A 17 -13.50 -19.55 5.23
C GLY A 17 -14.35 -18.51 4.46
N ALA A 18 -13.87 -17.28 4.27
CA ALA A 18 -14.61 -16.17 3.67
C ALA A 18 -14.16 -15.82 2.23
N GLU A 19 -14.89 -14.89 1.60
CA GLU A 19 -14.44 -14.26 0.36
C GLU A 19 -13.13 -13.49 0.57
N SER A 20 -12.26 -13.46 -0.45
CA SER A 20 -11.00 -12.72 -0.40
C SER A 20 -11.22 -11.23 -0.17
N LEU A 21 -10.59 -10.69 0.86
CA LEU A 21 -10.56 -9.26 1.15
C LEU A 21 -9.44 -8.58 0.37
N LEU A 22 -9.66 -7.31 0.03
CA LEU A 22 -8.66 -6.42 -0.52
C LEU A 22 -8.29 -5.35 0.50
N ASP A 23 -6.99 -5.21 0.76
CA ASP A 23 -6.43 -4.11 1.54
C ASP A 23 -5.66 -3.17 0.59
N ASN A 24 -6.02 -1.89 0.59
CA ASN A 24 -5.31 -0.84 -0.14
C ASN A 24 -4.56 0.04 0.88
N SER A 25 -3.31 -0.32 1.17
CA SER A 25 -2.48 0.32 2.20
C SER A 25 -1.61 1.42 1.59
N VAL A 26 -1.69 2.65 2.11
CA VAL A 26 -0.79 3.75 1.68
C VAL A 26 0.46 3.76 2.55
N ARG A 27 1.64 3.72 1.91
CA ARG A 27 2.96 3.71 2.56
C ARG A 27 3.78 4.91 2.13
N LEU A 28 4.51 5.49 3.09
CA LEU A 28 5.46 6.56 2.81
C LEU A 28 6.77 5.97 2.29
N ILE A 29 7.23 6.44 1.14
CA ILE A 29 8.45 5.97 0.47
C ILE A 29 9.35 7.16 0.21
N ARG A 30 10.62 7.05 0.59
CA ARG A 30 11.66 8.00 0.17
C ARG A 30 12.34 7.48 -1.07
N ALA A 31 12.55 8.30 -2.09
CA ALA A 31 13.30 7.92 -3.30
C ALA A 31 13.73 9.15 -4.10
N PRO A 32 14.69 9.04 -5.04
CA PRO A 32 15.10 10.17 -5.87
C PRO A 32 14.21 10.44 -7.08
N ASP A 33 13.39 9.47 -7.48
CA ASP A 33 12.53 9.51 -8.67
C ASP A 33 11.42 8.45 -8.55
N ASP A 34 10.39 8.57 -9.40
CA ASP A 34 9.23 7.67 -9.43
C ASP A 34 9.60 6.21 -9.65
N ALA A 35 10.60 5.94 -10.50
CA ALA A 35 11.02 4.59 -10.82
C ALA A 35 11.61 3.89 -9.59
N THR A 36 12.50 4.59 -8.87
CA THR A 36 13.10 4.11 -7.64
C THR A 36 12.08 4.02 -6.51
N ALA A 37 11.15 4.98 -6.43
CA ALA A 37 10.05 4.95 -5.47
C ALA A 37 9.18 3.71 -5.66
N ARG A 38 8.83 3.38 -6.91
CA ARG A 38 8.05 2.18 -7.22
C ARG A 38 8.78 0.90 -6.85
N LEU A 39 10.07 0.79 -7.16
CA LEU A 39 10.89 -0.37 -6.77
C LEU A 39 10.97 -0.54 -5.26
N ARG A 40 11.18 0.55 -4.51
CA ARG A 40 11.19 0.53 -3.04
C ARG A 40 9.82 0.17 -2.48
N ALA A 41 8.74 0.71 -3.06
CA ALA A 41 7.36 0.38 -2.69
C ALA A 41 7.03 -1.10 -2.92
N GLU A 42 7.50 -1.69 -4.02
CA GLU A 42 7.37 -3.12 -4.30
C GLU A 42 8.11 -3.98 -3.27
N ALA A 43 9.32 -3.58 -2.88
CA ALA A 43 10.07 -4.27 -1.83
C ALA A 43 9.33 -4.24 -0.50
N VAL A 44 8.84 -3.07 -0.08
CA VAL A 44 8.00 -2.90 1.12
C VAL A 44 6.74 -3.77 1.06
N GLY A 45 6.09 -3.84 -0.11
CA GLY A 45 4.92 -4.69 -0.31
C GLY A 45 5.23 -6.18 -0.11
N ARG A 46 6.31 -6.67 -0.72
CA ARG A 46 6.73 -8.08 -0.58
C ARG A 46 7.12 -8.42 0.86
N GLU A 47 7.81 -7.53 1.56
CA GLU A 47 8.20 -7.71 2.96
C GLU A 47 7.01 -7.72 3.93
N ALA A 48 5.91 -7.04 3.57
CA ALA A 48 4.69 -6.97 4.37
C ALA A 48 3.74 -8.17 4.19
N GLU A 49 4.03 -9.09 3.26
CA GLU A 49 3.30 -10.35 3.17
C GLU A 49 3.43 -11.16 4.45
N HIS A 50 2.32 -11.69 4.94
CA HIS A 50 2.30 -12.47 6.16
C HIS A 50 1.12 -13.43 6.20
N SER A 51 1.20 -14.38 7.13
CA SER A 51 0.14 -15.34 7.41
C SER A 51 -0.06 -15.47 8.92
N TYR A 52 -1.29 -15.72 9.34
CA TYR A 52 -1.65 -15.93 10.74
C TYR A 52 -2.83 -16.92 10.84
N LEU A 53 -3.05 -17.46 12.03
CA LEU A 53 -4.25 -18.25 12.34
C LEU A 53 -5.35 -17.30 12.85
N ASN A 54 -6.54 -17.37 12.25
CA ASN A 54 -7.72 -16.67 12.76
C ASN A 54 -8.28 -17.36 14.01
N GLU A 55 -9.35 -16.81 14.59
CA GLU A 55 -9.99 -17.34 15.82
C GLU A 55 -10.57 -18.75 15.63
N ASP A 56 -10.90 -19.13 14.39
CA ASP A 56 -11.40 -20.45 14.02
C ASP A 56 -10.27 -21.47 13.75
N GLY A 57 -9.00 -21.06 13.91
CA GLY A 57 -7.84 -21.91 13.67
C GLY A 57 -7.49 -22.12 12.20
N GLU A 58 -8.04 -21.28 11.31
CA GLU A 58 -7.76 -21.31 9.88
C GLU A 58 -6.60 -20.36 9.53
N THR A 59 -5.77 -20.75 8.56
CA THR A 59 -4.69 -19.90 8.07
C THR A 59 -5.22 -18.84 7.12
N VAL A 60 -5.05 -17.58 7.49
CA VAL A 60 -5.25 -16.41 6.63
C VAL A 60 -3.89 -15.94 6.13
N SER A 61 -3.75 -15.69 4.82
CA SER A 61 -2.52 -15.16 4.21
C SER A 61 -2.78 -13.89 3.42
N TRP A 62 -2.01 -12.85 3.69
CA TRP A 62 -2.01 -11.62 2.91
C TRP A 62 -0.88 -11.65 1.89
N ARG A 63 -1.24 -11.50 0.61
CA ARG A 63 -0.30 -11.50 -0.52
C ARG A 63 -0.33 -10.17 -1.23
N PHE A 64 0.84 -9.68 -1.58
CA PHE A 64 1.02 -8.41 -2.25
C PHE A 64 0.69 -8.55 -3.74
N GLU A 65 -0.28 -7.77 -4.21
CA GLU A 65 -0.69 -7.77 -5.62
C GLU A 65 0.05 -6.70 -6.45
N GLY A 66 0.60 -5.66 -5.80
CA GLY A 66 1.39 -4.64 -6.47
C GLY A 66 1.16 -3.22 -5.97
N VAL A 67 1.94 -2.30 -6.55
CA VAL A 67 1.79 -0.84 -6.36
C VAL A 67 0.72 -0.34 -7.33
N VAL A 68 -0.42 0.09 -6.79
CA VAL A 68 -1.58 0.53 -7.57
C VAL A 68 -1.58 2.02 -7.88
N ALA A 69 -0.95 2.82 -7.03
CA ALA A 69 -0.76 4.25 -7.25
C ALA A 69 0.52 4.74 -6.56
N LEU A 70 1.11 5.81 -7.10
CA LEU A 70 2.30 6.46 -6.56
C LEU A 70 2.14 7.97 -6.76
N HIS A 71 2.33 8.74 -5.69
CA HIS A 71 2.18 10.18 -5.69
C HIS A 71 3.37 10.82 -5.01
N SER A 72 4.03 11.77 -5.67
CA SER A 72 5.08 12.58 -5.05
C SER A 72 4.47 13.50 -4.00
N ILE A 73 5.12 13.59 -2.86
CA ILE A 73 4.78 14.52 -1.79
C ILE A 73 5.83 15.61 -1.80
N ASP A 74 5.41 16.82 -2.16
CA ASP A 74 6.28 17.99 -2.15
C ASP A 74 6.48 18.45 -0.70
N GLU A 75 7.72 18.40 -0.22
CA GLU A 75 8.08 18.76 1.16
C GLU A 75 7.82 20.24 1.44
N ASP A 76 7.89 21.10 0.43
CA ASP A 76 7.74 22.55 0.59
C ASP A 76 6.28 22.98 0.85
N VAL A 77 5.32 22.10 0.56
CA VAL A 77 3.87 22.34 0.75
C VAL A 77 3.25 21.49 1.86
N LEU A 78 4.07 20.75 2.62
CA LEU A 78 3.58 19.94 3.73
C LEU A 78 3.12 20.81 4.91
N GLU A 79 1.80 20.95 5.03
CA GLU A 79 1.15 21.64 6.15
C GLU A 79 0.00 20.83 6.77
N HIS A 80 -0.48 21.27 7.92
CA HIS A 80 -1.57 20.59 8.62
C HIS A 80 -2.84 20.57 7.77
N GLY A 81 -3.31 19.36 7.43
CA GLY A 81 -4.54 19.16 6.65
C GLY A 81 -4.32 19.05 5.13
N VAL A 82 -3.08 19.13 4.65
CA VAL A 82 -2.78 18.93 3.22
C VAL A 82 -3.19 17.53 2.76
N GLU A 83 -3.82 17.45 1.59
CA GLU A 83 -4.12 16.17 0.97
C GLU A 83 -2.84 15.54 0.43
N VAL A 84 -2.54 14.33 0.90
CA VAL A 84 -1.37 13.54 0.44
C VAL A 84 -1.77 12.54 -0.65
N PHE A 85 -3.01 12.06 -0.58
CA PHE A 85 -3.56 11.08 -1.51
C PHE A 85 -5.08 11.09 -1.44
N SER A 86 -5.72 11.02 -2.60
CA SER A 86 -7.16 10.73 -2.72
C SER A 86 -7.38 9.71 -3.84
N ARG A 87 -8.39 8.87 -3.66
CA ARG A 87 -8.89 7.96 -4.70
C ARG A 87 -10.39 8.20 -4.82
N LEU A 88 -10.84 8.41 -6.05
CA LEU A 88 -12.25 8.52 -6.37
C LEU A 88 -12.76 7.14 -6.77
N ASP A 89 -13.82 6.71 -6.12
CA ASP A 89 -14.60 5.54 -6.48
C ASP A 89 -16.02 6.01 -6.83
N TRP A 90 -16.68 5.31 -7.76
CA TRP A 90 -18.08 5.56 -8.03
C TRP A 90 -18.91 5.15 -6.81
N ALA A 91 -20.01 5.85 -6.57
CA ALA A 91 -20.87 5.57 -5.41
C ALA A 91 -21.63 4.24 -5.53
N ASP A 92 -21.65 3.64 -6.73
CA ASP A 92 -22.47 2.48 -7.10
C ASP A 92 -21.67 1.48 -7.98
#